data_AF-A0A1Y1KD83-F1
#
_entry.id   AF-A0A1Y1KD83-F1
#
_cell.length_a   1.000
_cell.length_b   1.000
_cell.length_c   1.000
_cell.angle_alpha   90.00
_cell.angle_beta   90.00
_cell.angle_gamma   90.00
#
_symmetry.space_group_name_H-M   'P 1'
#
loop_
_entity.id
_entity.type
_entity.pdbx_description
1 polymer ?
#
loop_
_entity_poly.entity_id
_entity_poly.type
_entity_poly.pdbx_seq_one_letter_code
_entity_poly.pdbx_strand_id
1 'polypeptide(L)'
;IIHLEYAHSMRYNYDCPICRRSFSRRDNFKNHLRTQHNNSTTTDTFLKNDSNIPTQDEMQISSESNNEISEEPIFVFDADAKAKEFENIVKESVLHLIATLHNEISIPRSFIQKIIDLISKFLNAGFLSILKEFMLPSDCLTNIQKAKDLIDFLAVCFEPLDTEYKRLQFFYRSKKYIEPQLKIIGSSWDVSNKNNKTSMILKNRTCTFI
;
A
#
# COMPACT_ATOMS: atom_id res chain seq x y z
N ILE A 1 -17.89 12.33 3.52
CA ILE A 1 -18.88 11.22 3.63
C ILE A 1 -19.75 11.10 2.37
N ILE A 2 -20.21 12.21 1.77
CA ILE A 2 -21.00 12.23 0.51
C ILE A 2 -20.30 11.61 -0.73
N HIS A 3 -18.97 11.69 -0.82
CA HIS A 3 -18.18 11.10 -1.92
C HIS A 3 -18.23 9.56 -1.95
N LEU A 4 -18.22 8.91 -0.78
CA LEU A 4 -18.25 7.45 -0.68
C LEU A 4 -19.61 6.88 -1.08
N GLU A 5 -20.70 7.53 -0.70
CA GLU A 5 -22.04 7.03 -1.00
C GLU A 5 -22.41 7.20 -2.47
N TYR A 6 -21.98 8.30 -3.11
CA TYR A 6 -22.31 8.58 -4.52
C TYR A 6 -21.35 7.90 -5.51
N ALA A 7 -20.06 7.76 -5.18
CA ALA A 7 -19.06 7.18 -6.08
C ALA A 7 -18.75 5.70 -5.80
N HIS A 8 -18.87 5.25 -4.54
CA HIS A 8 -18.49 3.91 -4.10
C HIS A 8 -19.67 3.03 -3.65
N SER A 9 -20.93 3.45 -3.83
CA SER A 9 -22.08 2.53 -3.84
C SER A 9 -22.07 1.65 -5.09
N MET A 10 -21.02 0.86 -5.30
CA MET A 10 -21.08 -0.28 -6.21
C MET A 10 -21.91 -1.37 -5.54
N ARG A 11 -23.23 -1.24 -5.62
CA ARG A 11 -24.13 -2.38 -5.38
C ARG A 11 -23.88 -3.36 -6.53
N TYR A 12 -23.02 -4.34 -6.32
CA TYR A 12 -22.77 -5.41 -7.27
C TYR A 12 -24.02 -6.28 -7.35
N ASN A 13 -24.91 -5.97 -8.28
CA ASN A 13 -26.22 -6.61 -8.37
C ASN A 13 -26.19 -7.92 -9.20
N TYR A 14 -25.01 -8.35 -9.67
CA TYR A 14 -24.89 -9.45 -10.62
C TYR A 14 -23.72 -10.37 -10.26
N ASP A 15 -24.01 -11.46 -9.57
CA ASP A 15 -23.03 -12.49 -9.20
C ASP A 15 -23.08 -13.67 -10.17
N CYS A 16 -21.92 -14.16 -10.58
CA CYS A 16 -21.84 -15.37 -11.38
C CYS A 16 -22.04 -16.62 -10.52
N PRO A 17 -23.03 -17.47 -10.79
CA PRO A 17 -23.25 -18.68 -9.98
C PRO A 17 -22.13 -19.72 -10.15
N ILE A 18 -21.36 -19.64 -11.24
CA ILE A 18 -20.33 -20.62 -11.58
C ILE A 18 -19.00 -20.29 -10.89
N CYS A 19 -18.57 -19.02 -10.95
CA CYS A 19 -17.29 -18.59 -10.37
C CYS A 19 -17.41 -17.60 -9.21
N ARG A 20 -18.63 -17.24 -8.81
CA ARG A 20 -18.96 -16.29 -7.72
C ARG A 20 -18.36 -14.90 -7.85
N ARG A 21 -17.97 -14.51 -9.08
CA ARG A 21 -17.50 -13.16 -9.37
C ARG A 21 -18.66 -12.18 -9.46
N SER A 22 -18.53 -11.06 -8.76
CA SER A 22 -19.54 -10.00 -8.68
C SER A 22 -19.29 -8.89 -9.70
N PHE A 23 -20.36 -8.37 -10.29
CA PHE A 23 -20.31 -7.30 -11.29
C PHE A 23 -21.32 -6.19 -10.95
N SER A 24 -20.90 -4.95 -11.12
CA SER A 24 -21.74 -3.76 -10.85
C SER A 24 -22.67 -3.42 -12.01
N ARG A 25 -22.41 -3.98 -13.21
CA ARG A 25 -23.13 -3.71 -14.46
C ARG A 25 -23.57 -5.01 -15.14
N ARG A 26 -24.82 -5.06 -15.62
CA ARG A 26 -25.45 -6.23 -16.27
C ARG A 26 -24.73 -6.66 -17.55
N ASP A 27 -24.27 -5.70 -18.31
CA ASP A 27 -23.57 -5.84 -19.59
C ASP A 27 -22.18 -6.49 -19.40
N ASN A 28 -21.44 -6.10 -18.36
CA ASN A 28 -20.19 -6.77 -17.99
C ASN A 28 -20.44 -8.19 -17.53
N PHE A 29 -21.49 -8.42 -16.74
CA PHE A 29 -21.90 -9.75 -16.31
C PHE A 29 -22.26 -10.67 -17.49
N LYS A 30 -23.06 -10.19 -18.46
CA LYS A 30 -23.39 -10.93 -19.69
C LYS A 30 -22.16 -11.27 -20.51
N ASN A 31 -21.23 -10.32 -20.67
CA ASN A 31 -19.97 -10.57 -21.37
C ASN A 31 -19.10 -11.61 -20.66
N HIS A 32 -19.07 -11.58 -19.33
CA HIS A 32 -18.37 -12.57 -18.52
C HIS A 32 -18.97 -13.97 -18.72
N LEU A 33 -20.29 -14.13 -18.60
CA LEU A 33 -20.97 -15.42 -18.83
C LEU A 33 -20.70 -15.96 -20.24
N ARG A 34 -20.70 -15.08 -21.25
CA ARG A 34 -20.44 -15.47 -22.64
C ARG A 34 -18.99 -15.91 -22.86
N THR A 35 -18.01 -15.20 -22.30
CA THR A 35 -16.59 -15.45 -22.57
C THR A 35 -15.97 -16.52 -21.68
N GLN A 36 -16.44 -16.65 -20.44
CA GLN A 36 -15.87 -17.57 -19.45
C GLN A 36 -16.69 -18.84 -19.26
N HIS A 37 -17.99 -18.79 -19.58
CA HIS A 37 -18.92 -19.88 -19.30
C HIS A 37 -19.77 -20.30 -20.52
N ASN A 38 -19.52 -19.71 -21.70
CA ASN A 38 -20.22 -19.99 -22.97
C ASN A 38 -21.76 -20.00 -22.88
N ASN A 39 -22.34 -19.32 -21.89
CA ASN A 39 -23.79 -19.30 -21.65
C ASN A 39 -24.39 -17.98 -22.12
N SER A 40 -25.34 -18.06 -23.08
CA SER A 40 -26.06 -16.92 -23.65
C SER A 40 -27.52 -16.82 -23.21
N THR A 41 -28.01 -17.77 -22.41
CA THR A 41 -29.43 -17.88 -22.09
C THR A 41 -29.82 -17.01 -20.89
N THR A 42 -30.60 -15.99 -21.22
CA THR A 42 -31.42 -15.14 -20.37
C THR A 42 -32.30 -15.96 -19.43
N THR A 43 -32.21 -15.72 -18.13
CA THR A 43 -33.36 -15.83 -17.23
C THR A 43 -33.44 -14.54 -16.42
N ASP A 44 -34.44 -13.72 -16.75
CA ASP A 44 -34.75 -12.43 -16.10
C ASP A 44 -35.43 -12.61 -14.73
N THR A 45 -35.14 -13.69 -13.99
CA THR A 45 -35.92 -14.09 -12.81
C THR A 45 -35.25 -13.91 -11.45
N PHE A 46 -34.07 -13.33 -11.34
CA PHE A 46 -33.44 -13.18 -10.01
C PHE A 46 -33.06 -11.72 -9.77
N LEU A 47 -34.09 -10.90 -9.60
CA LEU A 47 -33.99 -9.56 -9.05
C LEU A 47 -34.38 -9.59 -7.56
N LYS A 48 -33.47 -9.02 -6.77
CA LYS A 48 -33.64 -8.41 -5.44
C LYS A 48 -33.76 -9.37 -4.27
N ASN A 49 -32.81 -9.24 -3.34
CA ASN A 49 -33.12 -9.29 -1.92
C ASN A 49 -32.62 -8.00 -1.26
N ASP A 50 -33.55 -7.08 -1.04
CA ASP A 50 -33.54 -6.18 0.11
C ASP A 50 -33.87 -7.02 1.34
N SER A 51 -33.10 -6.93 2.43
CA SER A 51 -33.55 -7.10 3.83
C SER A 51 -32.42 -6.85 4.82
N ASN A 52 -32.71 -5.94 5.74
CA ASN A 52 -32.01 -5.56 6.97
C ASN A 52 -31.94 -6.70 8.02
N ILE A 53 -30.78 -6.79 8.72
CA ILE A 53 -30.57 -6.91 10.20
C ILE A 53 -31.07 -8.25 10.85
N PRO A 54 -30.60 -8.78 12.03
CA PRO A 54 -29.65 -8.34 13.09
C PRO A 54 -28.61 -9.39 13.62
N THR A 55 -27.72 -8.90 14.50
CA THR A 55 -27.08 -9.47 15.73
C THR A 55 -27.35 -10.94 16.10
N GLN A 56 -26.48 -11.73 16.71
CA GLN A 56 -25.52 -11.60 17.83
C GLN A 56 -24.67 -12.91 17.74
N ASP A 57 -23.43 -12.98 18.22
CA ASP A 57 -23.19 -13.68 19.48
C ASP A 57 -21.80 -13.36 20.02
N GLU A 58 -21.84 -13.02 21.30
CA GLU A 58 -20.71 -12.81 22.20
C GLU A 58 -19.95 -14.12 22.39
N MET A 59 -18.61 -14.03 22.48
CA MET A 59 -17.86 -15.00 23.26
C MET A 59 -16.76 -14.28 24.04
N GLN A 60 -17.07 -13.99 25.30
CA GLN A 60 -16.09 -13.77 26.35
C GLN A 60 -15.48 -15.12 26.73
N ILE A 61 -14.16 -15.19 26.86
CA ILE A 61 -13.52 -16.14 27.80
C ILE A 61 -12.47 -15.38 28.61
N SER A 62 -12.61 -15.60 29.91
CA SER A 62 -11.92 -15.06 31.06
C SER A 62 -10.45 -15.43 31.18
N SER A 63 -9.77 -14.57 31.93
CA SER A 63 -8.51 -14.73 32.66
C SER A 63 -8.24 -16.11 33.22
N GLU A 64 -6.97 -16.53 33.17
CA GLU A 64 -6.35 -17.33 34.23
C GLU A 64 -4.88 -16.93 34.39
N SER A 65 -4.61 -16.35 35.55
CA SER A 65 -3.30 -16.06 36.12
C SER A 65 -2.67 -17.34 36.65
N ASN A 66 -1.46 -17.67 36.20
CA ASN A 66 -0.59 -18.59 36.94
C ASN A 66 0.71 -17.85 37.26
N ASN A 67 0.88 -17.56 38.55
CA ASN A 67 2.11 -17.13 39.17
C ASN A 67 3.10 -18.30 39.16
N GLU A 68 4.17 -18.19 38.38
CA GLU A 68 5.43 -18.89 38.67
C GLU A 68 6.51 -17.83 38.84
N ILE A 69 7.01 -17.72 40.07
CA ILE A 69 8.17 -16.91 40.43
C ILE A 69 9.39 -17.72 39.99
N SER A 70 9.92 -17.40 38.81
CA SER A 70 11.27 -17.78 38.40
C SER A 70 12.10 -16.50 38.31
N GLU A 71 13.20 -16.47 39.06
CA GLU A 71 14.15 -15.36 39.18
C GLU A 71 14.47 -14.71 37.83
N GLU A 72 13.87 -13.55 37.53
CA GLU A 72 14.21 -12.81 36.33
C GLU A 72 15.56 -12.08 36.54
N PRO A 73 16.47 -12.14 35.54
CA PRO A 73 17.63 -11.27 35.51
C PRO A 73 17.12 -9.83 35.50
N ILE A 74 17.75 -8.94 36.27
CA ILE A 74 17.44 -7.50 36.30
C ILE A 74 17.32 -6.99 34.86
N PHE A 75 16.09 -6.85 34.37
CA PHE A 75 15.80 -6.34 33.04
C PHE A 75 16.07 -4.84 33.15
N VAL A 76 17.28 -4.43 32.80
CA VAL A 76 17.55 -3.04 32.51
C VAL A 76 16.59 -2.68 31.38
N PHE A 77 15.50 -1.98 31.70
CA PHE A 77 14.56 -1.50 30.72
C PHE A 77 15.28 -0.44 29.89
N ASP A 78 15.98 -0.91 28.86
CA ASP A 78 16.65 -0.07 27.90
C ASP A 78 15.58 0.50 26.96
N ALA A 79 15.01 1.61 27.42
CA ALA A 79 14.03 2.37 26.65
C ALA A 79 14.60 2.84 25.30
N ASP A 80 15.92 2.98 25.14
CA ASP A 80 16.55 3.32 23.86
C ASP A 80 16.56 2.11 22.90
N ALA A 81 16.85 0.92 23.41
CA ALA A 81 16.75 -0.31 22.62
C ALA A 81 15.31 -0.54 22.13
N LYS A 82 14.30 -0.33 22.98
CA LYS A 82 12.89 -0.47 22.63
C LYS A 82 12.41 0.60 21.64
N ALA A 83 12.85 1.85 21.79
CA ALA A 83 12.55 2.91 20.82
C ALA A 83 13.12 2.57 19.43
N LYS A 84 14.35 2.07 19.38
CA LYS A 84 15.00 1.67 18.12
C LYS A 84 14.35 0.43 17.50
N GLU A 85 13.91 -0.53 18.32
CA GLU A 85 13.13 -1.69 17.89
C GLU A 85 11.82 -1.23 17.22
N PHE A 86 11.09 -0.30 17.84
CA PHE A 86 9.88 0.28 17.25
C PHE A 86 10.15 0.96 15.90
N GLU A 87 11.18 1.82 15.82
CA GLU A 87 11.54 2.48 14.56
C GLU A 87 11.79 1.46 13.44
N ASN A 88 12.49 0.37 13.75
CA ASN A 88 12.80 -0.67 12.77
C ASN A 88 11.54 -1.41 12.32
N ILE A 89 10.64 -1.76 13.25
CA ILE A 89 9.36 -2.41 12.93
C ILE A 89 8.54 -1.55 11.98
N VAL A 90 8.45 -0.24 12.26
CA VAL A 90 7.71 0.69 11.40
C VAL A 90 8.37 0.82 10.03
N LYS A 91 9.71 0.96 9.96
CA LYS A 91 10.45 1.02 8.69
C LYS A 91 10.20 -0.22 7.84
N GLU A 92 10.31 -1.42 8.41
CA GLU A 92 10.06 -2.68 7.70
C GLU A 92 8.59 -2.80 7.25
N SER A 93 7.65 -2.36 8.08
CA SER A 93 6.23 -2.36 7.74
C SER A 93 5.90 -1.44 6.56
N VAL A 94 6.46 -0.22 6.55
CA VAL A 94 6.31 0.73 5.45
C VAL A 94 6.92 0.18 4.16
N LEU A 95 8.10 -0.45 4.26
CA LEU A 95 8.76 -1.07 3.12
C LEU A 95 7.96 -2.24 2.56
N HIS A 96 7.45 -3.11 3.43
CA HIS A 96 6.60 -4.23 3.03
C HIS A 96 5.33 -3.75 2.33
N LEU A 97 4.67 -2.71 2.87
CA LEU A 97 3.51 -2.09 2.25
C LEU A 97 3.83 -1.59 0.83
N ILE A 98 4.90 -0.82 0.66
CA ILE A 98 5.27 -0.25 -0.63
C ILE A 98 5.66 -1.35 -1.62
N ALA A 99 6.42 -2.35 -1.18
CA ALA A 99 6.80 -3.49 -2.02
C ALA A 99 5.56 -4.26 -2.51
N THR A 100 4.61 -4.52 -1.61
CA THR A 100 3.34 -5.18 -1.96
C THR A 100 2.55 -4.36 -2.96
N LEU A 101 2.45 -3.03 -2.78
CA LEU A 101 1.77 -2.14 -3.74
C LEU A 101 2.43 -2.14 -5.12
N HIS A 102 3.76 -2.20 -5.18
CA HIS A 102 4.51 -2.22 -6.44
C HIS A 102 4.43 -3.57 -7.18
N ASN A 103 4.15 -4.66 -6.47
CA ASN A 103 3.96 -5.99 -7.06
C ASN A 103 2.57 -6.17 -7.69
N GLU A 104 1.61 -5.32 -7.32
CA GLU A 104 0.25 -5.35 -7.86
C GLU A 104 0.17 -4.68 -9.25
N ILE A 105 0.18 -5.51 -10.30
CA ILE A 105 0.12 -5.06 -11.71
C ILE A 105 -1.14 -4.21 -11.99
N SER A 106 -2.23 -4.46 -11.26
CA SER A 106 -3.51 -3.75 -11.41
C SER A 106 -3.44 -2.29 -10.94
N ILE A 107 -2.41 -1.90 -10.20
CA ILE A 107 -2.29 -0.58 -9.58
C ILE A 107 -1.27 0.27 -10.37
N PRO A 108 -1.69 1.33 -11.06
CA PRO A 108 -0.77 2.26 -11.70
C PRO A 108 0.14 2.95 -10.68
N ARG A 109 1.40 3.21 -11.04
CA ARG A 109 2.38 3.87 -10.15
C ARG A 109 1.92 5.22 -9.62
N SER A 110 1.19 5.98 -10.45
CA SER A 110 0.58 7.26 -10.05
C SER A 110 -0.47 7.10 -8.94
N PHE A 111 -1.14 5.96 -8.88
CA PHE A 111 -2.08 5.64 -7.82
C PHE A 111 -1.37 5.21 -6.53
N ILE A 112 -0.24 4.51 -6.62
CA ILE A 112 0.61 4.19 -5.46
C ILE A 112 1.03 5.48 -4.74
N GLN A 113 1.44 6.51 -5.50
CA GLN A 113 1.74 7.82 -4.91
C GLN A 113 0.54 8.42 -4.18
N LYS A 114 -0.67 8.36 -4.77
CA LYS A 114 -1.89 8.83 -4.10
C LYS A 114 -2.19 8.07 -2.82
N ILE A 115 -1.97 6.75 -2.79
CA ILE A 115 -2.14 5.94 -1.57
C ILE A 115 -1.17 6.42 -0.49
N ILE A 116 0.11 6.60 -0.83
CA ILE A 116 1.13 7.11 0.10
C ILE A 116 0.72 8.49 0.62
N ASP A 117 0.29 9.41 -0.26
CA ASP A 117 -0.13 10.75 0.14
C ASP A 117 -1.35 10.72 1.08
N LEU A 118 -2.30 9.80 0.85
CA LEU A 118 -3.47 9.62 1.71
C LEU A 118 -3.07 9.08 3.09
N ILE A 119 -2.19 8.09 3.15
CA ILE A 119 -1.71 7.52 4.42
C ILE A 119 -0.87 8.55 5.18
N SER A 120 0.02 9.28 4.49
CA SER A 120 0.78 10.37 5.11
C SER A 120 -0.13 11.46 5.67
N LYS A 121 -1.17 11.86 4.94
CA LYS A 121 -2.18 12.81 5.44
C LYS A 121 -2.96 12.27 6.63
N PHE A 122 -3.29 10.97 6.61
CA PHE A 122 -3.94 10.32 7.74
C PHE A 122 -3.04 10.35 8.98
N LEU A 123 -1.78 9.94 8.87
CA LEU A 123 -0.84 9.94 9.99
C LEU A 123 -0.56 11.36 10.50
N ASN A 124 -0.54 12.36 9.63
CA ASN A 124 -0.40 13.77 10.02
C ASN A 124 -1.72 14.42 10.50
N ALA A 125 -2.82 13.66 10.62
CA ALA A 125 -4.05 14.20 11.16
C ALA A 125 -3.89 14.51 12.66
N GLY A 126 -4.69 15.46 13.15
CA GLY A 126 -4.55 16.01 14.50
C GLY A 126 -4.71 15.00 15.66
N PHE A 127 -5.08 13.74 15.39
CA PHE A 127 -5.16 12.72 16.43
C PHE A 127 -3.80 12.39 17.04
N LEU A 128 -2.69 12.43 16.28
CA LEU A 128 -1.35 12.22 16.87
C LEU A 128 -0.99 13.35 17.84
N SER A 129 -1.39 14.59 17.57
CA SER A 129 -1.23 15.71 18.50
C SER A 129 -2.01 15.49 19.79
N ILE A 130 -3.26 15.02 19.68
CA ILE A 130 -4.08 14.66 20.83
C ILE A 130 -3.41 13.55 21.65
N LEU A 131 -2.89 12.50 21.00
CA LEU A 131 -2.15 11.43 21.70
C LEU A 131 -0.91 11.94 22.44
N LYS A 132 -0.20 12.93 21.88
CA LYS A 132 0.93 13.59 22.56
C LYS A 132 0.51 14.42 23.77
N GLU A 133 -0.67 15.03 23.74
CA GLU A 133 -1.22 15.81 24.85
C GLU A 133 -1.65 14.94 26.03
N PHE A 134 -2.17 13.73 25.76
CA PHE A 134 -2.48 12.73 26.80
C PHE A 134 -1.23 12.17 27.50
N MET A 135 -0.05 12.33 26.90
CA MET A 135 1.24 12.03 27.53
C MET A 135 1.63 13.16 28.49
N LEU A 136 0.89 13.29 29.59
CA LEU A 136 1.14 14.23 30.69
C LEU A 136 2.47 13.92 31.40
N PRO A 137 3.13 14.92 32.03
CA PRO A 137 4.41 14.75 32.72
C PRO A 137 4.21 13.94 34.00
N SER A 138 4.20 12.61 33.91
CA SER A 138 4.46 11.72 35.04
C SER A 138 5.97 11.52 35.18
N ASP A 139 6.51 11.74 36.39
CA ASP A 139 7.81 11.46 37.03
C ASP A 139 9.09 11.03 36.26
N CYS A 140 9.03 10.63 34.99
CA CYS A 140 10.15 10.24 34.15
C CYS A 140 10.11 11.00 32.80
N LEU A 141 10.69 12.21 32.81
CA LEU A 141 10.81 13.11 31.64
C LEU A 141 11.36 12.41 30.39
N THR A 142 12.24 11.41 30.56
CA THR A 142 12.92 10.70 29.48
C THR A 142 12.00 9.75 28.71
N ASN A 143 11.17 8.96 29.38
CA ASN A 143 10.28 7.99 28.72
C ASN A 143 9.12 8.67 27.98
N ILE A 144 8.59 9.76 28.55
CA ILE A 144 7.57 10.58 27.90
C ILE A 144 8.13 11.26 26.65
N GLN A 145 9.36 11.78 26.74
CA GLN A 145 10.02 12.36 25.57
C GLN A 145 10.23 11.31 24.49
N LYS A 146 10.72 10.11 24.85
CA LYS A 146 10.85 8.99 23.90
C LYS A 146 9.51 8.64 23.26
N ALA A 147 8.43 8.55 24.02
CA ALA A 147 7.10 8.28 23.47
C ALA A 147 6.64 9.37 22.48
N LYS A 148 6.93 10.65 22.78
CA LYS A 148 6.67 11.76 21.84
C LYS A 148 7.51 11.60 20.57
N ASP A 149 8.79 11.26 20.70
CA ASP A 149 9.70 11.04 19.57
C ASP A 149 9.22 9.86 18.69
N LEU A 150 8.67 8.79 19.27
CA LEU A 150 8.06 7.68 18.52
C LEU A 150 6.80 8.12 17.75
N ILE A 151 5.96 8.97 18.35
CA ILE A 151 4.78 9.53 17.67
C ILE A 151 5.22 10.45 16.53
N ASP A 152 6.25 11.28 16.75
CA ASP A 152 6.86 12.09 15.70
C ASP A 152 7.42 11.24 14.56
N PHE A 153 8.07 10.12 14.89
CA PHE A 153 8.58 9.18 13.91
C PHE A 153 7.45 8.60 13.03
N LEU A 154 6.29 8.29 13.60
CA LEU A 154 5.12 7.82 12.84
C LEU A 154 4.60 8.86 11.84
N ALA A 155 4.59 10.14 12.20
CA ALA A 155 4.11 11.21 11.32
C ALA A 155 4.98 11.34 10.05
N VAL A 156 6.25 10.93 10.15
CA VAL A 156 7.29 11.15 9.12
C VAL A 156 7.75 9.83 8.47
N CYS A 157 7.12 8.70 8.79
CA CYS A 157 7.61 7.36 8.40
C CYS A 157 7.68 7.12 6.87
N PHE A 158 7.00 7.94 6.06
CA PHE A 158 7.05 7.89 4.59
C PHE A 158 8.05 8.85 3.94
N GLU A 159 8.65 9.82 4.65
CA GLU A 159 9.60 10.79 4.06
C GLU A 159 10.77 10.14 3.28
N PRO A 160 11.38 9.05 3.76
CA PRO A 160 12.47 8.39 3.04
C PRO A 160 12.02 7.78 1.70
N LEU A 161 10.71 7.62 1.50
CA LEU A 161 10.07 6.89 0.39
C LEU A 161 8.95 7.72 -0.25
N ASP A 162 8.97 9.04 -0.05
CA ASP A 162 7.89 9.95 -0.43
C ASP A 162 7.64 9.99 -1.94
N THR A 163 8.71 9.93 -2.72
CA THR A 163 8.73 10.10 -4.16
C THR A 163 9.14 8.81 -4.82
N GLU A 164 8.65 8.60 -6.05
CA GLU A 164 9.04 7.45 -6.85
C GLU A 164 10.56 7.35 -7.01
N TYR A 165 11.23 8.48 -7.20
CA TYR A 165 12.70 8.53 -7.27
C TYR A 165 13.36 7.96 -6.00
N LYS A 166 12.95 8.40 -4.81
CA LYS A 166 13.52 7.90 -3.55
C LYS A 166 13.21 6.42 -3.34
N ARG A 167 12.00 5.95 -3.68
CA ARG A 167 11.62 4.52 -3.62
C ARG A 167 12.50 3.67 -4.53
N LEU A 168 12.68 4.08 -5.79
CA LEU A 168 13.54 3.37 -6.74
C LEU A 168 15.01 3.37 -6.29
N GLN A 169 15.50 4.50 -5.78
CA GLN A 169 16.85 4.60 -5.23
C GLN A 169 17.04 3.68 -4.01
N PHE A 170 16.02 3.58 -3.15
CA PHE A 170 16.02 2.64 -2.02
C PHE A 170 16.12 1.19 -2.51
N PHE A 171 15.27 0.78 -3.46
CA PHE A 171 15.28 -0.59 -4.00
C PHE A 171 16.59 -0.93 -4.72
N TYR A 172 17.19 0.04 -5.40
CA TYR A 172 18.50 -0.09 -6.04
C TYR A 172 19.59 -0.35 -5.00
N ARG A 173 19.66 0.48 -3.95
CA ARG A 173 20.61 0.31 -2.84
C ARG A 173 20.41 -1.02 -2.10
N SER A 174 19.17 -1.46 -1.94
CA SER A 174 18.85 -2.73 -1.29
C SER A 174 19.08 -3.94 -2.19
N LYS A 175 19.56 -3.77 -3.44
CA LYS A 175 19.72 -4.83 -4.45
C LYS A 175 18.42 -5.61 -4.74
N LYS A 176 17.25 -5.00 -4.50
CA LYS A 176 15.92 -5.61 -4.75
C LYS A 176 15.24 -5.02 -6.00
N TYR A 177 15.94 -4.14 -6.71
CA TYR A 177 15.48 -3.53 -7.95
C TYR A 177 15.93 -4.35 -9.15
N ILE A 178 14.99 -4.68 -10.04
CA ILE A 178 15.28 -5.24 -11.36
C ILE A 178 15.48 -4.06 -12.30
N GLU A 179 16.72 -3.85 -12.74
CA GLU A 179 17.03 -2.76 -13.65
C GLU A 179 16.47 -3.06 -15.04
N PRO A 180 15.80 -2.08 -15.68
CA PRO A 180 15.35 -2.24 -17.04
C PRO A 180 16.53 -2.49 -17.99
N GLN A 181 16.45 -3.57 -18.77
CA GLN A 181 17.49 -3.91 -19.73
C GLN A 181 17.29 -3.15 -21.04
N LEU A 182 18.36 -2.51 -21.52
CA LEU A 182 18.37 -1.86 -22.83
C LEU A 182 18.73 -2.90 -23.90
N LYS A 183 17.80 -3.14 -24.82
CA LYS A 183 18.05 -3.95 -26.02
C LYS A 183 18.03 -3.05 -27.25
N ILE A 184 19.07 -3.13 -28.07
CA ILE A 184 19.12 -2.45 -29.37
C ILE A 184 18.13 -3.19 -30.29
N ILE A 185 17.07 -2.51 -30.72
CA ILE A 185 16.07 -3.07 -31.65
C ILE A 185 16.48 -2.80 -33.10
N GLY A 186 17.21 -1.71 -33.35
CA GLY A 186 17.73 -1.40 -34.66
C GLY A 186 18.68 -0.23 -34.65
N SER A 187 19.24 0.11 -35.80
CA SER A 187 20.13 1.25 -35.96
C SER A 187 19.65 2.08 -37.14
N SER A 188 19.71 3.40 -37.00
CA SER A 188 19.37 4.37 -38.04
C SER A 188 20.57 5.27 -38.27
N TRP A 189 20.84 5.60 -39.52
CA TRP A 189 21.80 6.63 -39.86
C TRP A 189 21.14 7.99 -39.65
N ASP A 190 21.73 8.82 -38.79
CA ASP A 190 21.35 10.21 -38.61
C ASP A 190 22.35 11.11 -39.32
N VAL A 191 21.84 12.05 -40.09
CA VAL A 191 22.68 13.05 -40.76
C VAL A 191 22.92 14.20 -39.79
N SER A 192 24.19 14.43 -39.45
CA SER A 192 24.64 15.54 -38.63
C SER A 192 25.35 16.57 -39.53
N ASN A 193 24.83 17.80 -39.54
CA ASN A 193 25.48 18.92 -40.21
C ASN A 193 26.16 19.79 -39.17
N LYS A 194 27.50 19.82 -39.17
CA LYS A 194 28.30 20.77 -38.39
C LYS A 194 29.33 21.43 -39.29
N ASN A 195 29.40 22.76 -39.24
CA ASN A 195 30.40 23.58 -39.95
C ASN A 195 30.50 23.26 -41.46
N ASN A 196 29.38 23.24 -42.18
CA ASN A 196 29.30 22.91 -43.61
C ASN A 196 29.85 21.52 -43.99
N LYS A 197 30.02 20.61 -43.02
CA LYS A 197 30.33 19.20 -43.26
C LYS A 197 29.15 18.33 -42.82
N THR A 198 28.62 17.59 -43.78
CA THR A 198 27.61 16.56 -43.56
C THR A 198 28.31 15.26 -43.16
N SER A 199 28.04 14.75 -41.96
CA SER A 199 28.49 13.43 -41.52
C SER A 199 27.31 12.53 -41.20
N MET A 200 27.40 11.26 -41.59
CA MET A 200 26.41 10.25 -41.22
C MET A 200 26.88 9.57 -39.93
N ILE A 201 26.06 9.62 -38.89
CA ILE A 201 26.34 9.01 -37.59
C ILE A 201 25.34 7.86 -37.40
N LEU A 202 25.84 6.66 -37.19
CA LEU A 202 25.00 5.51 -36.84
C LEU A 202 24.47 5.69 -35.41
N LYS A 203 23.15 5.83 -35.26
CA LYS A 203 22.47 5.85 -33.96
C LYS A 203 21.70 4.57 -33.74
N ASN A 204 21.98 3.91 -32.63
CA ASN A 204 21.23 2.75 -32.18
C ASN A 204 19.90 3.18 -31.56
N ARG A 205 18.80 2.60 -32.01
CA ARG A 205 17.49 2.67 -31.38
C ARG A 205 17.40 1.57 -30.32
N THR A 206 17.39 1.97 -29.06
CA THR A 206 17.23 1.08 -27.92
C THR A 206 15.77 1.05 -27.48
N CYS A 207 15.35 -0.09 -26.94
CA CYS A 207 14.10 -0.22 -26.21
C CYS A 207 14.40 -0.83 -24.84
N THR A 208 13.57 -0.44 -23.89
CA THR A 208 13.73 -0.74 -22.48
C THR A 208 12.76 -1.87 -22.12
N PHE A 209 13.29 -2.99 -21.64
CA PHE A 209 12.52 -4.16 -21.20
C PHE A 209 12.61 -4.27 -19.67
N ILE A 210 11.53 -4.69 -19.01
CA ILE A 210 11.47 -5.04 -17.58
C ILE A 210 11.07 -6.52 -17.49
#